data_AF-A0A2X3IEB0-F1
#
_entry.id   AF-A0A2X3IEB0-F1
#
_cell.length_a   1.000
_cell.length_b   1.000
_cell.length_c   1.000
_cell.angle_alpha   90.00
_cell.angle_beta   90.00
_cell.angle_gamma   90.00
#
_symmetry.space_group_name_H-M   'P 1'
#
loop_
_entity.id
_entity.type
_entity.pdbx_description
1 polymer ?
#
loop_
_entity_poly.entity_id
_entity_poly.type
_entity_poly.pdbx_seq_one_letter_code
_entity_poly.pdbx_strand_id
1 'polypeptide(L)'
;MTTWRQHPDQFLALHEKLMQKKGYHDAASIATAVEKSGTTPVTPDEKSMETLSTNLQLARIVGVQGTPATIIGDEMIPGAVPWETLEEVVKEKLAAAHGK
;
A
#
# COMPACT_ATOMS: atom_id res chain seq x y z
N MET A 1 -5.97 6.97 1.92
CA MET A 1 -7.35 6.68 1.45
C MET A 1 -8.06 7.97 1.06
N THR A 2 -8.09 8.97 1.95
CA THR A 2 -8.69 10.29 1.67
C THR A 2 -7.97 11.06 0.56
N THR A 3 -6.64 11.16 0.60
CA THR A 3 -5.85 11.80 -0.47
C THR A 3 -6.07 11.11 -1.81
N TRP A 4 -6.02 9.77 -1.86
CA TRP A 4 -6.34 8.99 -3.07
C TRP A 4 -7.74 9.33 -3.64
N ARG A 5 -8.74 9.53 -2.78
CA ARG A 5 -10.10 9.82 -3.19
C ARG A 5 -10.32 11.26 -3.67
N GLN A 6 -9.64 12.24 -3.06
CA GLN A 6 -9.84 13.67 -3.34
C GLN A 6 -8.81 14.24 -4.33
N HIS A 7 -7.58 13.74 -4.27
CA HIS A 7 -6.40 14.18 -5.03
C HIS A 7 -5.56 12.95 -5.47
N PRO A 8 -6.10 12.09 -6.35
CA PRO A 8 -5.47 10.80 -6.71
C PRO A 8 -4.06 10.97 -7.29
N ASP A 9 -3.82 12.04 -8.04
CA ASP A 9 -2.54 12.44 -8.62
C ASP A 9 -1.46 12.72 -7.55
N GLN A 10 -1.87 13.12 -6.34
CA GLN A 10 -0.98 13.45 -5.24
C GLN A 10 -0.66 12.25 -4.34
N PHE A 11 -1.39 11.14 -4.47
CA PHE A 11 -1.25 10.00 -3.57
C PHE A 11 0.14 9.37 -3.61
N LEU A 12 0.73 9.17 -4.79
CA LEU A 12 2.01 8.48 -4.92
C LEU A 12 3.11 9.23 -4.18
N ALA A 13 3.19 10.55 -4.35
CA ALA A 13 4.15 11.39 -3.66
C ALA A 13 3.97 11.33 -2.12
N LEU A 14 2.73 11.36 -1.63
CA LEU A 14 2.46 11.22 -0.20
C LEU A 14 2.83 9.83 0.33
N HIS A 15 2.46 8.78 -0.40
CA HIS A 15 2.75 7.40 -0.05
C HIS A 15 4.26 7.18 0.08
N GLU A 16 5.06 7.62 -0.90
CA GLU A 16 6.51 7.52 -0.86
C GLU A 16 7.11 8.26 0.34
N LYS A 17 6.64 9.48 0.65
CA LYS A 17 7.15 10.24 1.82
C LYS A 17 6.82 9.56 3.15
N LEU A 18 5.65 8.92 3.25
CA LEU A 18 5.31 8.13 4.43
C LEU A 18 6.22 6.91 4.53
N MET A 19 6.34 6.11 3.46
CA MET A 19 7.16 4.88 3.44
C MET A 19 8.66 5.13 3.66
N GLN A 20 9.20 6.27 3.19
CA GLN A 20 10.62 6.61 3.34
C GLN A 20 11.00 6.98 4.78
N LYS A 21 10.04 7.36 5.64
CA LYS A 21 10.34 7.70 7.03
C LYS A 21 10.73 6.43 7.79
N LYS A 22 11.89 6.46 8.44
CA LYS A 22 12.31 5.42 9.38
C LYS A 22 11.59 5.59 10.72
N GLY A 23 11.11 4.48 11.27
CA GLY A 23 10.44 4.44 12.58
C GLY A 23 8.95 4.76 12.52
N TYR A 24 8.33 4.81 13.69
CA TYR A 24 6.89 5.02 13.81
C TYR A 24 6.46 6.42 13.38
N HIS A 25 5.25 6.51 12.85
CA HIS A 25 4.58 7.77 12.56
C HIS A 25 3.83 8.30 13.79
N ASP A 26 3.76 9.62 13.85
CA ASP A 26 2.96 10.43 14.75
C ASP A 26 2.33 11.58 13.95
N ALA A 27 1.47 12.38 14.59
CA ALA A 27 0.78 13.48 13.92
C ALA A 27 1.76 14.48 13.28
N ALA A 28 2.87 14.80 13.96
CA ALA A 28 3.87 15.74 13.47
C ALA A 28 4.56 15.23 12.21
N SER A 29 4.98 13.97 12.21
CA SER A 29 5.66 13.38 11.06
C SER A 29 4.76 13.10 9.87
N ILE A 30 3.47 12.86 10.09
CA ILE A 30 2.47 12.80 9.02
C ILE A 30 2.30 14.19 8.41
N ALA A 31 2.18 15.25 9.22
CA ALA A 31 2.09 16.62 8.72
C ALA A 31 3.33 17.02 7.90
N THR A 32 4.54 16.66 8.37
CA THR A 32 5.78 16.84 7.60
C THR A 32 5.77 16.06 6.28
N ALA A 33 5.20 14.84 6.25
CA ALA A 33 5.10 14.07 5.01
C ALA A 33 4.14 14.74 4.00
N VAL A 34 3.02 15.29 4.46
CA VAL A 34 2.08 16.07 3.63
C VAL A 34 2.77 17.30 3.04
N GLU A 35 3.47 18.08 3.86
CA GLU A 35 4.23 19.25 3.42
C GLU A 35 5.31 18.88 2.39
N LYS A 36 6.14 17.87 2.68
CA LYS A 36 7.25 17.44 1.81
C LYS A 36 6.81 16.75 0.52
N SER A 37 5.57 16.27 0.46
CA SER A 37 4.97 15.69 -0.75
C SER A 37 4.22 16.72 -1.59
N GLY A 38 4.08 17.97 -1.10
CA GLY A 38 3.29 19.00 -1.77
C GLY A 38 1.80 18.63 -1.85
N THR A 39 1.32 17.77 -0.95
CA THR A 39 -0.06 17.29 -1.00
C THR A 39 -1.01 18.25 -0.30
N THR A 40 -2.20 18.39 -0.85
CA THR A 40 -3.28 19.16 -0.25
C THR A 40 -3.69 18.48 1.06
N PRO A 41 -3.72 19.22 2.19
CA PRO A 41 -4.17 18.67 3.46
C PRO A 41 -5.61 18.17 3.35
N VAL A 42 -5.84 16.94 3.82
CA VAL A 42 -7.17 16.31 3.82
C VAL A 42 -7.53 15.87 5.23
N THR A 43 -8.82 15.92 5.56
CA THR A 43 -9.35 15.39 6.83
C THR A 43 -9.89 13.98 6.62
N PRO A 44 -9.41 12.95 7.34
CA PRO A 44 -9.99 11.62 7.31
C PRO A 44 -11.48 11.64 7.67
N ASP A 45 -12.27 10.82 6.99
CA ASP A 45 -13.71 10.70 7.20
C ASP A 45 -14.13 9.24 7.40
N GLU A 46 -15.42 9.03 7.68
CA GLU A 46 -16.00 7.70 7.91
C GLU A 46 -15.68 6.72 6.78
N LYS A 47 -15.78 7.15 5.52
CA LYS A 47 -15.43 6.33 4.35
C LYS A 47 -13.98 5.84 4.36
N SER A 48 -13.05 6.66 4.85
CA SER A 48 -11.65 6.23 5.00
C SER A 48 -11.48 5.16 6.08
N MET A 49 -12.29 5.21 7.14
CA MET A 49 -12.33 4.19 8.20
C MET A 49 -13.00 2.90 7.72
N GLU A 50 -14.09 3.00 6.97
CA GLU A 50 -14.76 1.85 6.35
C GLU A 50 -13.79 1.09 5.43
N THR A 51 -13.04 1.82 4.60
CA THR A 51 -12.10 1.20 3.67
C THR A 51 -10.95 0.53 4.41
N LEU A 52 -10.45 1.13 5.49
CA LEU A 52 -9.47 0.49 6.37
C LEU A 52 -10.02 -0.80 7.01
N SER A 53 -11.27 -0.78 7.49
CA SER A 53 -11.94 -1.95 8.04
C SER A 53 -12.07 -3.07 7.00
N THR A 54 -12.48 -2.73 5.78
CA THR A 54 -12.57 -3.67 4.65
C THR A 54 -11.21 -4.28 4.33
N ASN A 55 -10.14 -3.49 4.28
CA ASN A 55 -8.78 -4.00 4.05
C ASN A 55 -8.36 -5.01 5.14
N LEU A 56 -8.66 -4.73 6.41
CA LEU A 56 -8.38 -5.65 7.51
C LEU A 56 -9.21 -6.93 7.45
N GLN A 57 -10.47 -6.86 7.02
CA GLN A 57 -11.31 -8.03 6.80
C GLN A 57 -10.78 -8.90 5.66
N LEU A 58 -10.46 -8.30 4.52
CA LEU A 58 -9.87 -8.99 3.38
C LEU A 58 -8.56 -9.66 3.76
N ALA A 59 -7.68 -8.94 4.47
CA ALA A 59 -6.41 -9.49 4.98
C ALA A 59 -6.62 -10.77 5.82
N ARG A 60 -7.63 -10.80 6.70
CA ARG A 60 -7.97 -12.00 7.47
C ARG A 60 -8.48 -13.14 6.60
N ILE A 61 -9.36 -12.84 5.63
CA ILE A 61 -9.96 -13.85 4.74
C ILE A 61 -8.89 -14.54 3.90
N VAL A 62 -7.93 -13.78 3.37
CA VAL A 62 -6.84 -14.31 2.53
C VAL A 62 -5.64 -14.82 3.34
N GLY A 63 -5.73 -14.82 4.68
CA GLY A 63 -4.71 -15.41 5.55
C GLY A 63 -3.45 -14.56 5.77
N VAL A 64 -3.50 -13.24 5.57
CA VAL A 64 -2.39 -12.35 5.91
C VAL A 64 -2.19 -12.32 7.44
N GLN A 65 -1.00 -12.71 7.88
CA GLN A 65 -0.62 -12.74 9.31
C GLN A 65 0.37 -11.64 9.71
N GLY A 66 1.00 -10.98 8.73
CA GLY A 66 1.97 -9.93 8.96
C GLY A 66 2.20 -9.09 7.71
N THR A 67 2.81 -7.92 7.87
CA THR A 67 3.13 -7.00 6.78
C THR A 67 4.64 -6.90 6.58
N PRO A 68 5.14 -6.75 5.33
CA PRO A 68 4.36 -6.73 4.09
C PRO A 68 3.86 -8.14 3.69
N ALA A 69 2.76 -8.17 2.94
CA ALA A 69 2.24 -9.38 2.30
C ALA A 69 1.68 -8.97 0.93
N THR A 70 2.11 -9.67 -0.12
CA THR A 70 1.82 -9.31 -1.50
C THR A 70 1.17 -10.49 -2.22
N ILE A 71 -0.01 -10.28 -2.81
CA ILE A 71 -0.68 -11.28 -3.66
C ILE A 71 -0.23 -11.06 -5.11
N ILE A 72 0.30 -12.10 -5.76
CA ILE A 72 0.73 -12.09 -7.16
C ILE A 72 0.11 -13.28 -7.89
N GLY A 73 -0.85 -13.02 -8.78
CA GLY A 73 -1.62 -14.08 -9.41
C GLY A 73 -2.42 -14.87 -8.37
N ASP A 74 -2.12 -16.16 -8.26
CA ASP A 74 -2.69 -17.11 -7.29
C ASP A 74 -1.80 -17.34 -6.06
N GLU A 75 -0.66 -16.65 -5.97
CA GLU A 75 0.30 -16.80 -4.87
C GLU A 75 0.24 -15.65 -3.86
N MET A 76 0.50 -15.99 -2.60
CA MET A 76 0.69 -15.04 -1.50
C MET A 76 2.16 -15.07 -1.08
N ILE A 77 2.87 -13.95 -1.22
CA ILE A 77 4.26 -13.77 -0.79
C ILE A 77 4.27 -13.04 0.56
N PRO A 78 4.61 -13.72 1.67
CA PRO A 78 4.76 -13.09 2.97
C PRO A 78 6.14 -12.43 3.11
N GLY A 79 6.17 -11.27 3.76
CA GLY A 79 7.40 -10.56 4.07
C GLY A 79 8.03 -9.84 2.88
N ALA A 80 9.14 -9.17 3.16
CA ALA A 80 9.95 -8.56 2.11
C ALA A 80 10.86 -9.63 1.49
N VAL A 81 10.88 -9.71 0.17
CA VAL A 81 11.72 -10.63 -0.60
C VAL A 81 12.76 -9.87 -1.41
N PRO A 82 13.87 -10.52 -1.82
CA PRO A 82 14.81 -9.94 -2.76
C PRO A 82 14.13 -9.52 -4.07
N TRP A 83 14.71 -8.51 -4.74
CA TRP A 83 14.17 -7.97 -5.99
C TRP A 83 14.02 -9.06 -7.06
N GLU A 84 15.04 -9.90 -7.18
CA GLU A 84 15.18 -10.96 -8.18
C GLU A 84 14.07 -12.00 -8.01
N THR A 85 13.78 -12.39 -6.75
CA THR A 85 12.68 -13.30 -6.42
C THR A 85 11.34 -12.68 -6.78
N LEU A 86 11.12 -11.40 -6.45
CA LEU A 86 9.88 -10.71 -6.81
C LEU A 86 9.71 -10.64 -8.34
N GLU A 87 10.76 -10.26 -9.06
CA GLU A 87 10.75 -10.12 -10.52
C GLU A 87 10.47 -11.46 -11.22
N GLU A 88 11.06 -12.55 -10.73
CA GLU A 88 10.84 -13.90 -11.26
C GLU A 88 9.38 -14.33 -11.12
N VAL A 89 8.80 -14.21 -9.92
CA VAL A 89 7.40 -14.58 -9.66
C VAL A 89 6.45 -13.74 -10.52
N VAL A 90 6.69 -12.43 -10.65
CA VAL A 90 5.86 -11.56 -11.51
C VAL A 90 5.92 -12.01 -12.97
N LYS A 91 7.12 -12.33 -13.49
CA LYS A 91 7.27 -12.80 -14.88
C LYS A 91 6.54 -14.13 -15.11
N GLU A 92 6.65 -15.06 -14.16
CA GLU A 92 5.94 -16.34 -14.22
C GLU A 92 4.42 -16.12 -14.31
N LYS A 93 3.84 -15.35 -13.38
CA LYS A 93 2.39 -15.11 -13.34
C LYS A 93 1.89 -14.30 -14.53
N LEU A 94 2.70 -13.38 -15.05
CA LEU A 94 2.37 -12.63 -16.26
C LEU A 94 2.32 -13.54 -17.50
N ALA A 95 3.30 -14.44 -17.65
CA ALA A 95 3.30 -15.41 -18.74
C ALA A 95 2.08 -16.36 -18.68
N ALA A 96 1.73 -16.84 -17.48
CA ALA A 96 0.54 -17.68 -17.28
C ALA A 96 -0.78 -16.95 -17.61
N ALA A 97 -0.85 -15.64 -17.40
CA ALA A 97 -2.01 -14.82 -17.75
C ALA A 97 -2.17 -14.60 -19.26
N HIS A 98 -1.06 -14.49 -20.01
CA HIS A 98 -1.06 -14.33 -21.46
C HIS A 98 -1.13 -15.64 -22.25
N GLY A 99 -0.85 -16.78 -21.61
CA GLY A 99 -0.96 -18.11 -22.20
C GLY A 99 -2.38 -18.70 -22.19
N LYS A 100 -3.37 -17.94 -21.73
CA LYS A 100 -4.81 -18.24 -21.83
C LYS A 100 -5.45 -17.42 -22.93
#